data_AF-A0A344LGP7-F1
#
_entry.id   AF-A0A344LGP7-F1
#
_cell.length_a   1.000
_cell.length_b   1.000
_cell.length_c   1.000
_cell.angle_alpha   90.00
_cell.angle_beta   90.00
_cell.angle_gamma   90.00
#
_symmetry.space_group_name_H-M   'P 1'
#
loop_
_entity.id
_entity.type
_entity.pdbx_description
1 polymer ?
#
loop_
_entity_poly.entity_id
_entity_poly.type
_entity_poly.pdbx_seq_one_letter_code
_entity_poly.pdbx_strand_id
1 'polypeptide(L)'
;MLGTHPAGGDFGRLRTEFALPGGFGADVLAEAEAAVMDPLQLDAEREDATALPLVTIDPPGSKDLDQALLVERRSRGFRVHYAIADLAAFVAPGGPIDREARRRGQTLYLPDGNVPLHPPVLSEGAASLLPGETRRAVLWTIDTDADGEPVSVHVRRALVRSTEQFDYETVQAAADSDTAHPSIAALPVLGRLRRELAVHRGALELQLPEQEISADENGNWRLVRRPRTAADAWNAEISLLTGMSAARIMIDAGIGVLRTLPEAEPEAVSWLRRSARALGIDWPAEAGVAELLSTLDPRRPESLALYADTTRLLRGAGYTAFDGTPPEVSTHAGIGGPYAHVTAPIRRLVDRFATEICLAVTADRPVPEWVREALARLPELMSASDTLAARVERACVDQVEAWILADRIGETFGAVVLRAEESRAEVLLEEPPVIAKSGGEGFTEGERVTIRLTAVDVDRRKVSFERG
;
A
#
# COMPACT_ATOMS: atom_id res chain seq x y z
N MET A 1 -8.51 -32.77 5.77
CA MET A 1 -7.36 -33.64 6.06
C MET A 1 -6.11 -32.84 5.75
N LEU A 2 -5.48 -32.33 6.80
CA LEU A 2 -4.27 -31.52 6.75
C LEU A 2 -3.08 -32.49 6.84
N GLY A 3 -2.22 -32.46 5.86
CA GLY A 3 -1.01 -33.26 5.88
C GLY A 3 -0.02 -32.75 4.87
N THR A 4 0.94 -31.96 5.33
CA THR A 4 2.27 -31.83 4.73
C THR A 4 3.20 -31.21 5.78
N HIS A 5 4.30 -31.90 6.08
CA HIS A 5 5.52 -31.23 6.50
C HIS A 5 6.68 -31.91 5.77
N PRO A 6 7.40 -31.14 4.95
CA PRO A 6 8.86 -31.06 5.11
C PRO A 6 9.27 -29.57 5.09
N ALA A 7 10.00 -29.12 6.10
CA ALA A 7 10.56 -27.75 6.28
C ALA A 7 9.61 -26.51 6.25
N GLY A 8 8.41 -26.56 5.67
CA GLY A 8 7.46 -25.42 5.65
C GLY A 8 6.57 -25.37 6.88
N GLY A 9 6.93 -24.59 7.91
CA GLY A 9 6.03 -24.31 9.02
C GLY A 9 4.74 -23.59 8.57
N ASP A 10 3.68 -23.69 9.38
CA ASP A 10 2.42 -22.96 9.16
C ASP A 10 2.39 -21.63 9.93
N PHE A 11 1.50 -20.71 9.52
CA PHE A 11 1.29 -19.45 10.24
C PHE A 11 0.12 -19.56 11.25
N GLY A 12 -0.32 -20.77 11.61
CA GLY A 12 -1.40 -21.02 12.57
C GLY A 12 -1.05 -20.56 13.99
N ARG A 13 0.22 -20.72 14.39
CA ARG A 13 0.72 -20.16 15.66
C ARG A 13 0.63 -18.63 15.69
N LEU A 14 1.00 -17.95 14.61
CA LEU A 14 0.88 -16.48 14.53
C LEU A 14 -0.57 -16.03 14.60
N ARG A 15 -1.47 -16.73 13.88
CA ARG A 15 -2.92 -16.44 13.95
C ARG A 15 -3.44 -16.49 15.38
N THR A 16 -2.98 -17.48 16.16
CA THR A 16 -3.38 -17.62 17.57
C THR A 16 -2.70 -16.59 18.47
N GLU A 17 -1.39 -16.36 18.31
CA GLU A 17 -0.60 -15.38 19.09
C GLU A 17 -1.19 -13.97 18.97
N PHE A 18 -1.55 -13.54 17.77
CA PHE A 18 -2.13 -12.23 17.50
C PHE A 18 -3.66 -12.20 17.64
N ALA A 19 -4.29 -13.31 18.05
CA ALA A 19 -5.74 -13.45 18.15
C ALA A 19 -6.47 -12.97 16.88
N LEU A 20 -5.96 -13.38 15.71
CA LEU A 20 -6.51 -12.94 14.44
C LEU A 20 -7.95 -13.42 14.28
N PRO A 21 -8.86 -12.58 13.75
CA PRO A 21 -10.23 -12.97 13.52
C PRO A 21 -10.32 -14.25 12.69
N GLY A 22 -11.14 -15.19 13.16
CA GLY A 22 -11.47 -16.41 12.39
C GLY A 22 -12.46 -16.13 11.26
N GLY A 23 -13.18 -17.19 10.85
CA GLY A 23 -14.27 -17.07 9.88
C GLY A 23 -15.38 -16.10 10.33
N PHE A 24 -16.18 -15.65 9.37
CA PHE A 24 -17.28 -14.74 9.62
C PHE A 24 -18.42 -15.41 10.38
N GLY A 25 -19.09 -14.63 11.25
CA GLY A 25 -20.29 -15.09 11.96
C GLY A 25 -21.46 -15.37 11.00
N ALA A 26 -22.40 -16.21 11.43
CA ALA A 26 -23.54 -16.61 10.61
C ALA A 26 -24.44 -15.41 10.19
N ASP A 27 -24.55 -14.39 11.04
CA ASP A 27 -25.28 -13.16 10.74
C ASP A 27 -24.58 -12.33 9.66
N VAL A 28 -23.25 -12.24 9.71
CA VAL A 28 -22.43 -11.57 8.69
C VAL A 28 -22.53 -12.29 7.33
N LEU A 29 -22.45 -13.62 7.34
CA LEU A 29 -22.57 -14.43 6.12
C LEU A 29 -23.96 -14.30 5.50
N ALA A 30 -25.02 -14.35 6.31
CA ALA A 30 -26.39 -14.20 5.84
C ALA A 30 -26.65 -12.81 5.23
N GLU A 31 -26.13 -11.73 5.83
CA GLU A 31 -26.22 -10.39 5.24
C GLU A 31 -25.45 -10.32 3.91
N ALA A 32 -24.27 -10.94 3.82
CA ALA A 32 -23.48 -10.93 2.60
C ALA A 32 -24.17 -11.68 1.46
N GLU A 33 -24.73 -12.86 1.72
CA GLU A 33 -25.52 -13.61 0.74
C GLU A 33 -26.74 -12.81 0.27
N ALA A 34 -27.47 -12.17 1.19
CA ALA A 34 -28.60 -11.33 0.84
C ALA A 34 -28.20 -10.13 -0.02
N ALA A 35 -27.09 -9.46 0.32
CA ALA A 35 -26.59 -8.29 -0.42
C ALA A 35 -26.17 -8.63 -1.85
N VAL A 36 -25.65 -9.85 -2.09
CA VAL A 36 -25.30 -10.32 -3.44
C VAL A 36 -26.54 -10.63 -4.28
N MET A 37 -27.60 -11.11 -3.65
CA MET A 37 -28.87 -11.44 -4.32
C MET A 37 -29.77 -10.22 -4.59
N ASP A 38 -29.43 -9.05 -4.05
CA ASP A 38 -30.21 -7.83 -4.18
C ASP A 38 -30.27 -7.36 -5.66
N PRO A 39 -31.46 -7.30 -6.29
CA PRO A 39 -31.59 -7.01 -7.71
C PRO A 39 -30.96 -5.68 -8.12
N LEU A 40 -30.48 -5.63 -9.37
CA LEU A 40 -29.96 -4.42 -10.03
C LEU A 40 -30.98 -3.26 -10.13
N GLN A 41 -32.21 -3.39 -9.62
CA GLN A 41 -33.20 -2.31 -9.62
C GLN A 41 -32.77 -1.12 -8.74
N LEU A 42 -31.92 -1.33 -7.72
CA LEU A 42 -31.27 -0.24 -6.98
C LEU A 42 -30.17 0.47 -7.79
N ASP A 43 -29.79 -0.05 -8.95
CA ASP A 43 -28.77 0.52 -9.81
C ASP A 43 -29.34 1.50 -10.85
N ALA A 44 -30.65 1.75 -10.85
CA ALA A 44 -31.29 2.69 -11.78
C ALA A 44 -30.79 4.15 -11.63
N GLU A 45 -30.22 4.50 -10.48
CA GLU A 45 -29.59 5.82 -10.24
C GLU A 45 -28.09 5.84 -10.62
N ARG A 46 -27.50 4.70 -10.98
CA ARG A 46 -26.09 4.62 -11.38
C ARG A 46 -25.92 4.97 -12.85
N GLU A 47 -24.82 5.66 -13.14
CA GLU A 47 -24.40 5.88 -14.51
C GLU A 47 -23.98 4.54 -15.15
N ASP A 48 -24.48 4.24 -16.36
CA ASP A 48 -23.95 3.12 -17.13
C ASP A 48 -22.65 3.54 -17.82
N ALA A 49 -21.52 3.11 -17.25
CA ALA A 49 -20.19 3.32 -17.77
C ALA A 49 -19.57 2.00 -18.27
N THR A 50 -20.38 0.98 -18.56
CA THR A 50 -19.91 -0.34 -19.02
C THR A 50 -19.25 -0.33 -20.39
N ALA A 51 -19.42 0.76 -21.15
CA ALA A 51 -18.75 0.98 -22.43
C ALA A 51 -17.30 1.50 -22.30
N LEU A 52 -16.89 1.96 -21.12
CA LEU A 52 -15.49 2.34 -20.88
C LEU A 52 -14.63 1.07 -20.86
N PRO A 53 -13.56 0.98 -21.67
CA PRO A 53 -12.70 -0.20 -21.70
C PRO A 53 -11.74 -0.22 -20.50
N LEU A 54 -12.26 -0.23 -19.29
CA LEU A 54 -11.46 -0.27 -18.07
C LEU A 54 -10.67 -1.58 -18.00
N VAL A 55 -9.49 -1.55 -17.40
CA VAL A 55 -8.65 -2.73 -17.14
C VAL A 55 -8.16 -2.70 -15.70
N THR A 56 -7.79 -3.83 -15.11
CA THR A 56 -7.12 -3.86 -13.79
C THR A 56 -5.64 -4.20 -13.94
N ILE A 57 -4.82 -3.79 -12.96
CA ILE A 57 -3.38 -4.10 -12.90
C ILE A 57 -3.06 -4.53 -11.47
N ASP A 58 -2.81 -5.82 -11.27
CA ASP A 58 -2.70 -6.44 -9.95
C ASP A 58 -1.63 -7.53 -9.94
N PRO A 59 -1.10 -7.94 -8.77
CA PRO A 59 -0.25 -9.11 -8.69
C PRO A 59 -0.92 -10.37 -9.26
N PRO A 60 -0.15 -11.32 -9.81
CA PRO A 60 -0.69 -12.59 -10.29
C PRO A 60 -1.51 -13.32 -9.22
N GLY A 61 -2.71 -13.79 -9.60
CA GLY A 61 -3.60 -14.54 -8.70
C GLY A 61 -4.50 -13.68 -7.80
N SER A 62 -4.37 -12.35 -7.83
CA SER A 62 -5.29 -11.45 -7.13
C SER A 62 -6.74 -11.65 -7.56
N LYS A 63 -7.65 -11.67 -6.58
CA LYS A 63 -9.10 -11.81 -6.77
C LYS A 63 -9.91 -10.68 -6.16
N ASP A 64 -9.35 -9.96 -5.21
CA ASP A 64 -9.90 -8.80 -4.51
C ASP A 64 -9.56 -7.50 -5.23
N LEU A 65 -10.03 -7.37 -6.47
CA LEU A 65 -9.67 -6.27 -7.37
C LEU A 65 -10.46 -5.01 -7.02
N ASP A 66 -9.84 -4.10 -6.28
CA ASP A 66 -10.43 -2.83 -5.85
C ASP A 66 -10.57 -1.82 -6.99
N GLN A 67 -9.69 -1.89 -7.99
CA GLN A 67 -9.35 -0.78 -8.88
C GLN A 67 -9.38 -1.21 -10.36
N ALA A 68 -10.01 -0.40 -11.20
CA ALA A 68 -9.90 -0.52 -12.65
C ALA A 68 -9.67 0.86 -13.27
N LEU A 69 -8.77 0.98 -14.24
CA LEU A 69 -8.35 2.25 -14.82
C LEU A 69 -8.45 2.30 -16.34
N LEU A 70 -8.61 3.53 -16.82
CA LEU A 70 -8.46 3.95 -18.20
C LEU A 70 -7.79 5.33 -18.18
N VAL A 71 -6.67 5.48 -18.90
CA VAL A 71 -5.92 6.72 -19.04
C VAL A 71 -5.93 7.16 -20.49
N GLU A 72 -6.61 8.27 -20.78
CA GLU A 72 -6.75 8.83 -22.11
C GLU A 72 -5.92 10.11 -22.27
N ARG A 73 -5.26 10.26 -23.42
CA ARG A 73 -4.68 11.56 -23.80
C ARG A 73 -5.78 12.50 -24.27
N ARG A 74 -5.64 13.78 -23.94
CA ARG A 74 -6.52 14.85 -24.43
C ARG A 74 -5.73 15.87 -25.22
N SER A 75 -6.42 16.84 -25.81
CA SER A 75 -5.78 17.97 -26.52
C SER A 75 -4.85 18.77 -25.59
N ARG A 76 -5.13 18.78 -24.28
CA ARG A 76 -4.26 19.26 -23.21
C ARG A 76 -4.35 18.24 -22.07
N GLY A 77 -3.21 17.68 -21.68
CA GLY A 77 -3.13 16.73 -20.56
C GLY A 77 -3.81 15.39 -20.79
N PHE A 78 -4.39 14.86 -19.71
CA PHE A 78 -4.91 13.50 -19.64
C PHE A 78 -6.29 13.48 -18.98
N ARG A 79 -7.02 12.40 -19.22
CA ARG A 79 -8.20 12.02 -18.45
C ARG A 79 -7.98 10.64 -17.88
N VAL A 80 -8.15 10.55 -16.57
CA VAL A 80 -8.12 9.28 -15.84
C VAL A 80 -9.55 8.94 -15.45
N HIS A 81 -10.04 7.83 -15.97
CA HIS A 81 -11.20 7.13 -15.43
C HIS A 81 -10.70 6.06 -14.48
N TYR A 82 -11.05 6.18 -13.20
CA TYR A 82 -10.62 5.25 -12.17
C TYR A 82 -11.83 4.75 -11.39
N ALA A 83 -12.21 3.51 -11.67
CA ALA A 83 -13.32 2.83 -11.02
C ALA A 83 -12.81 2.15 -9.76
N ILE A 84 -13.44 2.47 -8.63
CA ILE A 84 -13.18 1.86 -7.33
C ILE A 84 -14.41 1.03 -6.92
N ALA A 85 -14.21 -0.19 -6.41
CA ALA A 85 -15.30 -1.05 -5.92
C ALA A 85 -16.24 -0.31 -4.93
N ASP A 86 -17.56 -0.32 -5.18
CA ASP A 86 -18.53 0.38 -4.32
C ASP A 86 -19.04 -0.53 -3.18
N LEU A 87 -18.23 -0.69 -2.12
CA LEU A 87 -18.60 -1.52 -0.96
C LEU A 87 -19.83 -1.00 -0.21
N ALA A 88 -20.11 0.30 -0.26
CA ALA A 88 -21.29 0.86 0.38
C ALA A 88 -22.60 0.35 -0.25
N ALA A 89 -22.54 -0.18 -1.47
CA ALA A 89 -23.68 -0.85 -2.10
C ALA A 89 -24.03 -2.21 -1.48
N PHE A 90 -23.11 -2.83 -0.74
CA PHE A 90 -23.28 -4.16 -0.15
C PHE A 90 -23.34 -4.14 1.38
N VAL A 91 -22.82 -3.07 2.00
CA VAL A 91 -22.68 -3.00 3.45
C VAL A 91 -23.64 -1.97 4.02
N ALA A 92 -24.67 -2.44 4.72
CA ALA A 92 -25.62 -1.56 5.41
C ALA A 92 -24.94 -0.89 6.63
N PRO A 93 -25.06 0.45 6.81
CA PRO A 93 -24.53 1.12 8.00
C PRO A 93 -25.11 0.50 9.29
N GLY A 94 -24.24 0.16 10.24
CA GLY A 94 -24.63 -0.49 11.49
C GLY A 94 -25.04 -1.96 11.40
N GLY A 95 -25.11 -2.55 10.19
CA GLY A 95 -25.40 -3.96 9.95
C GLY A 95 -24.29 -4.91 10.44
N PRO A 96 -24.54 -6.23 10.48
CA PRO A 96 -23.53 -7.26 10.79
C PRO A 96 -22.17 -7.06 10.09
N ILE A 97 -22.14 -6.87 8.77
CA ILE A 97 -20.92 -6.68 7.99
C ILE A 97 -20.21 -5.38 8.41
N ASP A 98 -20.94 -4.27 8.62
CA ASP A 98 -20.34 -3.00 9.06
C ASP A 98 -19.67 -3.13 10.43
N ARG A 99 -20.33 -3.79 11.38
CA ARG A 99 -19.77 -4.03 12.73
C ARG A 99 -18.53 -4.93 12.67
N GLU A 100 -18.58 -5.98 11.86
CA GLU A 100 -17.45 -6.88 11.62
C GLU A 100 -16.27 -6.13 10.99
N ALA A 101 -16.51 -5.37 9.92
CA ALA A 101 -15.50 -4.60 9.22
C ALA A 101 -14.84 -3.55 10.13
N ARG A 102 -15.62 -2.90 11.01
CA ARG A 102 -15.07 -2.00 12.04
C ARG A 102 -14.19 -2.73 13.06
N ARG A 103 -14.52 -3.98 13.41
CA ARG A 103 -13.67 -4.78 14.31
C ARG A 103 -12.36 -5.20 13.65
N ARG A 104 -12.38 -5.51 12.35
CA ARG A 104 -11.18 -5.93 11.58
C ARG A 104 -10.30 -4.75 11.16
N GLY A 105 -10.91 -3.66 10.70
CA GLY A 105 -10.26 -2.44 10.21
C GLY A 105 -9.63 -2.56 8.82
N GLN A 106 -8.90 -3.65 8.56
CA GLN A 106 -8.32 -3.95 7.24
C GLN A 106 -8.11 -5.46 7.05
N THR A 107 -7.85 -5.87 5.80
CA THR A 107 -7.41 -7.23 5.50
C THR A 107 -5.99 -7.43 6.01
N LEU A 108 -5.73 -8.53 6.71
CA LEU A 108 -4.38 -8.92 7.12
C LEU A 108 -3.86 -9.98 6.16
N TYR A 109 -2.73 -9.72 5.51
CA TYR A 109 -2.09 -10.68 4.60
C TYR A 109 -1.03 -11.47 5.35
N LEU A 110 -1.08 -12.80 5.20
CA LEU A 110 -0.06 -13.74 5.64
C LEU A 110 0.46 -14.49 4.40
N PRO A 111 1.64 -15.13 4.47
CA PRO A 111 2.18 -15.81 3.30
C PRO A 111 1.36 -17.03 2.83
N ASP A 112 0.62 -17.67 3.74
CA ASP A 112 -0.25 -18.82 3.47
C ASP A 112 -1.74 -18.45 3.30
N GLY A 113 -2.08 -17.16 3.20
CA GLY A 113 -3.44 -16.69 2.98
C GLY A 113 -3.74 -15.36 3.65
N ASN A 114 -5.01 -14.99 3.74
CA ASN A 114 -5.40 -13.70 4.32
C ASN A 114 -6.47 -13.86 5.41
N VAL A 115 -6.65 -12.79 6.20
CA VAL A 115 -7.80 -12.57 7.06
C VAL A 115 -8.55 -11.39 6.46
N PRO A 116 -9.57 -11.64 5.62
CA PRO A 116 -10.17 -10.60 4.80
C PRO A 116 -11.04 -9.66 5.65
N LEU A 117 -11.11 -8.40 5.24
CA LEU A 117 -11.97 -7.39 5.87
C LEU A 117 -13.47 -7.70 5.67
N HIS A 118 -13.83 -8.22 4.50
CA HIS A 118 -15.20 -8.56 4.10
C HIS A 118 -15.31 -10.06 3.74
N PRO A 119 -16.51 -10.66 3.80
CA PRO A 119 -16.73 -12.02 3.34
C PRO A 119 -16.28 -12.24 1.88
N PRO A 120 -15.65 -13.38 1.53
CA PRO A 120 -15.14 -13.66 0.18
C PRO A 120 -16.19 -13.54 -0.93
N VAL A 121 -17.45 -13.87 -0.65
CA VAL A 121 -18.56 -13.72 -1.61
C VAL A 121 -18.74 -12.26 -2.07
N LEU A 122 -18.31 -11.30 -1.25
CA LEU A 122 -18.23 -9.88 -1.60
C LEU A 122 -16.84 -9.53 -2.13
N SER A 123 -15.79 -9.73 -1.32
CA SER A 123 -14.44 -9.22 -1.60
C SER A 123 -13.77 -9.85 -2.82
N GLU A 124 -13.97 -11.14 -3.06
CA GLU A 124 -13.40 -11.88 -4.20
C GLU A 124 -14.46 -12.15 -5.28
N GLY A 125 -15.66 -11.60 -5.11
CA GLY A 125 -16.84 -11.87 -5.93
C GLY A 125 -17.56 -10.59 -6.33
N ALA A 126 -18.70 -10.33 -5.69
CA ALA A 126 -19.66 -9.32 -6.15
C ALA A 126 -19.13 -7.88 -6.16
N ALA A 127 -18.19 -7.53 -5.28
CA ALA A 127 -17.58 -6.20 -5.23
C ALA A 127 -16.30 -6.11 -6.07
N SER A 128 -15.61 -7.22 -6.30
CA SER A 128 -14.36 -7.25 -7.06
C SER A 128 -14.59 -6.91 -8.54
N LEU A 129 -13.73 -6.07 -9.10
CA LEU A 129 -13.80 -5.59 -10.49
C LEU A 129 -13.28 -6.62 -11.51
N LEU A 130 -13.74 -7.87 -11.38
CA LEU A 130 -13.36 -8.99 -12.24
C LEU A 130 -13.67 -8.73 -13.72
N PRO A 131 -12.81 -9.20 -14.64
CA PRO A 131 -12.96 -8.95 -16.08
C PRO A 131 -14.21 -9.62 -16.65
N GLY A 132 -14.86 -8.94 -17.60
CA GLY A 132 -16.05 -9.40 -18.32
C GLY A 132 -17.37 -9.24 -17.55
N GLU A 133 -17.32 -8.92 -16.26
CA GLU A 133 -18.50 -8.84 -15.42
C GLU A 133 -18.93 -7.39 -15.15
N THR A 134 -20.25 -7.16 -15.06
CA THR A 134 -20.78 -5.84 -14.70
C THR A 134 -20.73 -5.68 -13.18
N ARG A 135 -20.15 -4.58 -12.71
CA ARG A 135 -19.87 -4.32 -11.30
C ARG A 135 -20.28 -2.91 -10.88
N ARG A 136 -20.66 -2.78 -9.61
CA ARG A 136 -20.95 -1.50 -8.96
C ARG A 136 -19.63 -0.84 -8.57
N ALA A 137 -19.41 0.37 -9.06
CA ALA A 137 -18.21 1.14 -8.76
C ALA A 137 -18.53 2.60 -8.41
N VAL A 138 -17.59 3.22 -7.74
CA VAL A 138 -17.44 4.67 -7.67
C VAL A 138 -16.43 5.06 -8.71
N LEU A 139 -16.90 5.71 -9.77
CA LEU A 139 -16.09 6.16 -10.90
C LEU A 139 -15.56 7.58 -10.62
N TRP A 140 -14.25 7.67 -10.48
CA TRP A 140 -13.52 8.92 -10.46
C TRP A 140 -13.15 9.30 -11.90
N THR A 141 -13.52 10.50 -12.32
CA THR A 141 -13.04 11.10 -13.57
C THR A 141 -12.19 12.30 -13.23
N ILE A 142 -10.88 12.16 -13.43
CA ILE A 142 -9.87 13.16 -13.11
C ILE A 142 -9.26 13.66 -14.41
N ASP A 143 -9.49 14.93 -14.72
CA ASP A 143 -8.78 15.61 -15.80
C ASP A 143 -7.50 16.23 -15.25
N THR A 144 -6.39 16.08 -15.96
CA THR A 144 -5.12 16.75 -15.64
C THR A 144 -4.71 17.73 -16.73
N ASP A 145 -3.82 18.66 -16.38
CA ASP A 145 -3.09 19.43 -17.38
C ASP A 145 -1.97 18.59 -18.04
N ALA A 146 -1.14 19.25 -18.87
CA ALA A 146 -0.06 18.62 -19.60
C ALA A 146 1.09 18.11 -18.70
N ASP A 147 1.23 18.70 -17.51
CA ASP A 147 2.25 18.33 -16.52
C ASP A 147 1.73 17.25 -15.57
N GLY A 148 0.44 16.91 -15.65
CA GLY A 148 -0.19 15.87 -14.83
C GLY A 148 -0.75 16.38 -13.51
N GLU A 149 -0.92 17.70 -13.32
CA GLU A 149 -1.64 18.22 -12.16
C GLU A 149 -3.17 18.16 -12.38
N PRO A 150 -3.96 17.77 -11.37
CA PRO A 150 -5.41 17.67 -11.50
C PRO A 150 -6.05 19.04 -11.71
N VAL A 151 -6.87 19.17 -12.75
CA VAL A 151 -7.62 20.39 -13.07
C VAL A 151 -9.11 20.27 -12.75
N SER A 152 -9.67 19.06 -12.81
CA SER A 152 -11.05 18.81 -12.39
C SER A 152 -11.24 17.36 -11.95
N VAL A 153 -12.12 17.16 -10.96
CA VAL A 153 -12.39 15.85 -10.36
C VAL A 153 -13.90 15.70 -10.24
N HIS A 154 -14.44 14.62 -10.79
CA HIS A 154 -15.85 14.26 -10.66
C HIS A 154 -15.95 12.84 -10.13
N VAL A 155 -16.86 12.62 -9.18
CA VAL A 155 -17.04 11.32 -8.52
C VAL A 155 -18.50 10.92 -8.62
N ARG A 156 -18.78 9.74 -9.18
CA ARG A 156 -20.16 9.27 -9.40
C ARG A 156 -20.26 7.79 -9.14
N ARG A 157 -21.46 7.33 -8.77
CA ARG A 157 -21.77 5.90 -8.77
C ARG A 157 -22.05 5.45 -10.18
N ALA A 158 -21.40 4.36 -10.59
CA ALA A 158 -21.52 3.81 -11.93
C ALA A 158 -21.63 2.27 -11.91
N LEU A 159 -22.18 1.73 -12.99
CA LEU A 159 -21.96 0.36 -13.42
C LEU A 159 -20.80 0.33 -14.41
N VAL A 160 -19.82 -0.53 -14.16
CA VAL A 160 -18.61 -0.66 -14.98
C VAL A 160 -18.43 -2.10 -15.41
N ARG A 161 -17.61 -2.33 -16.44
CA ARG A 161 -17.17 -3.66 -16.86
C ARG A 161 -15.70 -3.61 -17.19
N SER A 162 -14.86 -4.19 -16.33
CA SER A 162 -13.46 -4.38 -16.66
C SER A 162 -13.36 -5.33 -17.86
N THR A 163 -12.45 -5.04 -18.78
CA THR A 163 -12.27 -5.80 -20.02
C THR A 163 -11.17 -6.85 -19.89
N GLU A 164 -10.16 -6.57 -19.09
CA GLU A 164 -8.98 -7.42 -18.92
C GLU A 164 -8.31 -7.16 -17.56
N GLN A 165 -7.63 -8.18 -17.03
CA GLN A 165 -6.81 -8.11 -15.83
C GLN A 165 -5.35 -8.35 -16.24
N PHE A 166 -4.47 -7.40 -15.96
CA PHE A 166 -3.04 -7.50 -16.23
C PHE A 166 -2.22 -7.66 -14.94
N ASP A 167 -1.04 -8.24 -15.08
CA ASP A 167 0.03 -8.09 -14.09
C ASP A 167 1.04 -7.00 -14.49
N TYR A 168 1.83 -6.56 -13.52
CA TYR A 168 2.79 -5.48 -13.70
C TYR A 168 3.88 -5.80 -14.73
N GLU A 169 4.33 -7.05 -14.81
CA GLU A 169 5.36 -7.49 -15.76
C GLU A 169 4.83 -7.41 -17.20
N THR A 170 3.58 -7.83 -17.42
CA THR A 170 2.89 -7.74 -18.71
C THR A 170 2.73 -6.28 -19.14
N VAL A 171 2.32 -5.39 -18.22
CA VAL A 171 2.20 -3.95 -18.52
C VAL A 171 3.56 -3.34 -18.86
N GLN A 172 4.61 -3.69 -18.12
CA GLN A 172 5.97 -3.22 -18.37
C GLN A 172 6.46 -3.69 -19.76
N ALA A 173 6.34 -4.98 -20.07
CA ALA A 173 6.77 -5.54 -21.35
C ALA A 173 6.01 -4.93 -22.54
N ALA A 174 4.70 -4.69 -22.39
CA ALA A 174 3.88 -4.05 -23.42
C ALA A 174 4.24 -2.57 -23.60
N ALA A 175 4.62 -1.85 -22.53
CA ALA A 175 5.11 -0.48 -22.63
C ALA A 175 6.48 -0.42 -23.32
N ASP A 176 7.39 -1.35 -23.02
CA ASP A 176 8.74 -1.39 -23.60
C ASP A 176 8.73 -1.74 -25.10
N SER A 177 7.70 -2.46 -25.55
CA SER A 177 7.50 -2.86 -26.95
C SER A 177 6.51 -2.00 -27.73
N ASP A 178 5.94 -0.96 -27.11
CA ASP A 178 4.91 -0.07 -27.69
C ASP A 178 3.66 -0.83 -28.17
N THR A 179 3.28 -1.87 -27.44
CA THR A 179 2.07 -2.69 -27.68
C THR A 179 1.07 -2.65 -26.53
N ALA A 180 1.16 -1.63 -25.67
CA ALA A 180 0.27 -1.46 -24.52
C ALA A 180 -1.21 -1.40 -24.95
N HIS A 181 -2.09 -2.03 -24.16
CA HIS A 181 -3.53 -1.94 -24.35
C HIS A 181 -3.97 -0.46 -24.38
N PRO A 182 -4.89 -0.04 -25.27
CA PRO A 182 -5.27 1.37 -25.43
C PRO A 182 -5.62 2.09 -24.12
N SER A 183 -6.23 1.37 -23.18
CA SER A 183 -6.64 1.92 -21.88
C SER A 183 -5.49 2.33 -20.96
N ILE A 184 -4.29 1.82 -21.20
CA ILE A 184 -3.11 2.07 -20.37
C ILE A 184 -1.91 2.54 -21.21
N ALA A 185 -2.09 2.77 -22.51
CA ALA A 185 -1.03 3.26 -23.40
C ALA A 185 -0.48 4.63 -22.95
N ALA A 186 -1.29 5.47 -22.29
CA ALA A 186 -0.87 6.76 -21.76
C ALA A 186 -0.30 6.68 -20.33
N LEU A 187 -0.47 5.55 -19.62
CA LEU A 187 -0.05 5.36 -18.23
C LEU A 187 1.44 5.62 -18.01
N PRO A 188 2.38 5.14 -18.86
CA PRO A 188 3.81 5.39 -18.66
C PRO A 188 4.17 6.87 -18.67
N VAL A 189 3.51 7.66 -19.52
CA VAL A 189 3.79 9.10 -19.64
C VAL A 189 3.20 9.86 -18.46
N LEU A 190 1.93 9.64 -18.14
CA LEU A 190 1.31 10.29 -16.98
C LEU A 190 2.02 9.90 -15.67
N GLY A 191 2.34 8.62 -15.49
CA GLY A 191 3.05 8.14 -14.30
C GLY A 191 4.42 8.79 -14.10
N ARG A 192 5.20 9.00 -15.17
CA ARG A 192 6.49 9.72 -15.07
C ARG A 192 6.31 11.18 -14.68
N LEU A 193 5.39 11.89 -15.33
CA LEU A 193 5.07 13.29 -15.01
C LEU A 193 4.64 13.44 -13.53
N ARG A 194 3.77 12.55 -13.07
CA ARG A 194 3.31 12.55 -11.66
C ARG A 194 4.44 12.31 -10.67
N ARG A 195 5.40 11.44 -10.98
CA ARG A 195 6.60 11.21 -10.16
C ARG A 195 7.53 12.42 -10.14
N GLU A 196 7.75 13.08 -11.27
CA GLU A 196 8.52 14.34 -11.32
C GLU A 196 7.86 15.40 -10.43
N LEU A 197 6.54 15.57 -10.52
CA LEU A 197 5.80 16.45 -9.63
C LEU A 197 5.88 16.00 -8.16
N ALA A 198 5.91 14.70 -7.87
CA ALA A 198 6.07 14.19 -6.52
C ALA A 198 7.40 14.61 -5.90
N VAL A 199 8.50 14.55 -6.65
CA VAL A 199 9.80 15.08 -6.22
C VAL A 199 9.73 16.58 -5.97
N HIS A 200 9.10 17.35 -6.86
CA HIS A 200 8.93 18.80 -6.69
C HIS A 200 8.09 19.18 -5.46
N ARG A 201 7.10 18.34 -5.11
CA ARG A 201 6.28 18.49 -3.89
C ARG A 201 7.00 18.02 -2.62
N GLY A 202 8.18 17.43 -2.72
CA GLY A 202 8.93 16.92 -1.57
C GLY A 202 8.52 15.52 -1.11
N ALA A 203 7.86 14.72 -1.95
CA ALA A 203 7.50 13.34 -1.64
C ALA A 203 8.75 12.47 -1.44
N LEU A 204 8.72 11.61 -0.42
CA LEU A 204 9.85 10.76 -0.05
C LEU A 204 9.62 9.34 -0.58
N GLU A 205 10.26 9.02 -1.70
CA GLU A 205 10.28 7.66 -2.26
C GLU A 205 11.51 6.90 -1.75
N LEU A 206 11.28 5.89 -0.91
CA LEU A 206 12.34 5.00 -0.41
C LEU A 206 12.48 3.80 -1.35
N GLN A 207 13.71 3.53 -1.80
CA GLN A 207 14.01 2.39 -2.66
C GLN A 207 14.84 1.34 -1.91
N LEU A 208 14.30 0.89 -0.77
CA LEU A 208 14.83 -0.28 -0.08
C LEU A 208 14.30 -1.56 -0.74
N PRO A 209 15.11 -2.62 -0.86
CA PRO A 209 14.64 -3.91 -1.32
C PRO A 209 13.52 -4.42 -0.41
N GLU A 210 12.33 -4.62 -0.98
CA GLU A 210 11.22 -5.26 -0.29
C GLU A 210 11.41 -6.79 -0.34
N GLN A 211 11.25 -7.41 0.82
CA GLN A 211 11.24 -8.86 0.96
C GLN A 211 9.86 -9.39 0.58
N GLU A 212 9.81 -10.32 -0.38
CA GLU A 212 8.60 -11.07 -0.69
C GLU A 212 8.77 -12.51 -0.24
N ILE A 213 7.78 -12.99 0.52
CA ILE A 213 7.70 -14.38 0.93
C ILE A 213 6.94 -15.13 -0.17
N SER A 214 7.62 -16.09 -0.78
CA SER A 214 7.03 -16.98 -1.79
C SER A 214 7.16 -18.43 -1.33
N ALA A 215 6.27 -19.29 -1.82
CA ALA A 215 6.42 -20.73 -1.69
C ALA A 215 7.00 -21.30 -2.99
N ASP A 216 7.95 -22.23 -2.90
CA ASP A 216 8.43 -22.96 -4.06
C ASP A 216 7.50 -24.11 -4.47
N GLU A 217 7.81 -24.78 -5.57
CA GLU A 217 7.02 -25.90 -6.10
C GLU A 217 6.83 -27.05 -5.10
N ASN A 218 7.70 -27.15 -4.09
CA ASN A 218 7.64 -28.17 -3.05
C ASN A 218 6.92 -27.67 -1.77
N GLY A 219 6.43 -26.43 -1.77
CA GLY A 219 5.77 -25.78 -0.63
C GLY A 219 6.73 -25.22 0.42
N ASN A 220 8.03 -25.08 0.12
CA ASN A 220 8.97 -24.45 1.04
C ASN A 220 8.96 -22.93 0.89
N TRP A 221 9.01 -22.22 2.01
CA TRP A 221 9.10 -20.77 2.03
C TRP A 221 10.46 -20.28 1.54
N ARG A 222 10.44 -19.22 0.73
CA ARG A 222 11.62 -18.50 0.23
C ARG A 222 11.41 -17.01 0.42
N LEU A 223 12.50 -16.31 0.71
CA LEU A 223 12.56 -14.86 0.65
C LEU A 223 13.20 -14.47 -0.67
N VAL A 224 12.44 -13.76 -1.49
CA VAL A 224 12.92 -13.20 -2.75
C VAL A 224 12.85 -11.69 -2.68
N ARG A 225 13.73 -11.00 -3.42
CA ARG A 225 13.59 -9.56 -3.61
C ARG A 225 12.50 -9.36 -4.65
N ARG A 226 11.45 -8.60 -4.32
CA ARG A 226 10.41 -8.30 -5.30
C ARG A 226 10.96 -7.37 -6.38
N PRO A 227 11.01 -7.77 -7.66
CA PRO A 227 11.37 -6.85 -8.72
C PRO A 227 10.22 -5.84 -8.88
N ARG A 228 10.46 -4.59 -8.52
CA ARG A 228 9.50 -3.50 -8.73
C ARG A 228 9.74 -2.89 -10.09
N THR A 229 8.78 -3.03 -11.00
CA THR A 229 8.87 -2.48 -12.36
C THR A 229 8.53 -0.99 -12.36
N ALA A 230 8.76 -0.29 -13.47
CA ALA A 230 8.30 1.08 -13.59
C ALA A 230 6.76 1.14 -13.68
N ALA A 231 6.11 0.09 -14.18
CA ALA A 231 4.66 -0.04 -14.19
C ALA A 231 4.04 -0.03 -12.80
N ASP A 232 4.68 -0.65 -11.79
CA ASP A 232 4.26 -0.55 -10.38
C ASP A 232 4.19 0.91 -9.93
N ALA A 233 5.22 1.69 -10.26
CA ALA A 233 5.30 3.09 -9.89
C ALA A 233 4.28 3.95 -10.66
N TRP A 234 4.09 3.71 -11.96
CA TRP A 234 3.09 4.46 -12.74
C TRP A 234 1.66 4.20 -12.26
N ASN A 235 1.31 2.96 -11.94
CA ASN A 235 -0.01 2.61 -11.41
C ASN A 235 -0.23 3.22 -10.01
N ALA A 236 0.80 3.19 -9.15
CA ALA A 236 0.73 3.81 -7.82
C ALA A 236 0.41 5.32 -7.89
N GLU A 237 0.94 6.03 -8.89
CA GLU A 237 0.65 7.46 -9.09
C GLU A 237 -0.83 7.74 -9.41
N ILE A 238 -1.55 6.81 -10.03
CA ILE A 238 -3.01 6.96 -10.27
C ILE A 238 -3.78 6.90 -8.95
N SER A 239 -3.38 5.98 -8.06
CA SER A 239 -3.92 5.93 -6.69
C SER A 239 -3.58 7.18 -5.89
N LEU A 240 -2.34 7.67 -5.97
CA LEU A 240 -1.90 8.88 -5.29
C LEU A 240 -2.65 10.13 -5.79
N LEU A 241 -2.79 10.29 -7.11
CA LEU A 241 -3.58 11.35 -7.73
C LEU A 241 -5.02 11.37 -7.20
N THR A 242 -5.65 10.20 -7.12
CA THR A 242 -7.02 10.04 -6.62
C THR A 242 -7.12 10.36 -5.13
N GLY A 243 -6.20 9.85 -4.31
CA GLY A 243 -6.18 10.12 -2.87
C GLY A 243 -5.88 11.58 -2.50
N MET A 244 -5.00 12.25 -3.26
CA MET A 244 -4.76 13.69 -3.12
C MET A 244 -6.00 14.51 -3.51
N SER A 245 -6.65 14.12 -4.61
CA SER A 245 -7.90 14.75 -5.06
C SER A 245 -9.02 14.61 -4.02
N ALA A 246 -9.17 13.42 -3.43
CA ALA A 246 -10.14 13.16 -2.38
C ALA A 246 -9.88 13.99 -1.12
N ALA A 247 -8.61 14.08 -0.69
CA ALA A 247 -8.23 14.94 0.43
C ALA A 247 -8.59 16.39 0.18
N ARG A 248 -8.34 16.90 -1.04
CA ARG A 248 -8.69 18.28 -1.40
C ARG A 248 -10.20 18.52 -1.33
N ILE A 249 -11.01 17.63 -1.89
CA ILE A 249 -12.48 17.69 -1.83
C ILE A 249 -12.96 17.78 -0.38
N MET A 250 -12.43 16.91 0.49
CA MET A 250 -12.82 16.89 1.90
C MET A 250 -12.39 18.14 2.68
N ILE A 251 -11.16 18.62 2.44
CA ILE A 251 -10.65 19.85 3.07
C ILE A 251 -11.50 21.06 2.68
N ASP A 252 -11.79 21.21 1.39
CA ASP A 252 -12.60 22.32 0.87
C ASP A 252 -14.04 22.27 1.39
N ALA A 253 -14.57 21.07 1.64
CA ALA A 253 -15.88 20.87 2.23
C ALA A 253 -15.93 21.05 3.76
N GLY A 254 -14.77 21.14 4.43
CA GLY A 254 -14.70 21.21 5.89
C GLY A 254 -15.12 19.92 6.60
N ILE A 255 -15.16 18.77 5.92
CA ILE A 255 -15.51 17.48 6.54
C ILE A 255 -14.76 16.34 5.87
N GLY A 256 -14.15 15.45 6.65
CA GLY A 256 -13.33 14.40 6.09
C GLY A 256 -12.56 13.53 7.06
N VAL A 257 -11.81 12.60 6.48
CA VAL A 257 -10.77 11.82 7.15
C VAL A 257 -9.53 11.76 6.26
N LEU A 258 -8.43 12.33 6.74
CA LEU A 258 -7.15 12.40 6.03
C LEU A 258 -6.20 11.32 6.56
N ARG A 259 -5.28 10.86 5.70
CA ARG A 259 -4.09 10.14 6.11
C ARG A 259 -2.98 11.17 6.27
N THR A 260 -2.57 11.45 7.49
CA THR A 260 -1.64 12.53 7.82
C THR A 260 -0.29 11.97 8.26
N LEU A 261 0.76 12.74 8.04
CA LEU A 261 2.11 12.51 8.54
C LEU A 261 2.75 13.90 8.67
N PRO A 262 3.10 14.35 9.89
CA PRO A 262 3.72 15.65 10.11
C PRO A 262 5.03 15.80 9.33
N GLU A 263 5.40 17.06 9.03
CA GLU A 263 6.73 17.35 8.50
C GLU A 263 7.82 16.93 9.49
N ALA A 264 8.96 16.52 8.96
CA ALA A 264 10.10 16.16 9.79
C ALA A 264 10.73 17.42 10.40
N GLU A 265 11.07 17.34 11.68
CA GLU A 265 11.75 18.43 12.38
C GLU A 265 13.09 18.79 11.68
N PRO A 266 13.45 20.09 11.62
CA PRO A 266 14.69 20.55 10.96
C PRO A 266 15.96 19.84 11.47
N GLU A 267 15.95 19.43 12.74
CA GLU A 267 17.04 18.69 13.39
C GLU A 267 17.21 17.28 12.82
N ALA A 268 16.10 16.62 12.47
CA ALA A 268 16.11 15.30 11.85
C ALA A 268 16.67 15.38 10.42
N VAL A 269 16.29 16.41 9.66
CA VAL A 269 16.87 16.68 8.33
C VAL A 269 18.36 17.01 8.43
N SER A 270 18.75 17.84 9.41
CA SER A 270 20.15 18.18 9.67
C SER A 270 20.98 16.96 10.06
N TRP A 271 20.38 16.03 10.80
CA TRP A 271 20.99 14.73 11.11
C TRP A 271 21.17 13.88 9.86
N LEU A 272 20.15 13.79 8.99
CA LEU A 272 20.23 13.04 7.74
C LEU A 272 21.31 13.60 6.79
N ARG A 273 21.46 14.93 6.71
CA ARG A 273 22.56 15.57 5.96
C ARG A 273 23.95 15.17 6.48
N ARG A 274 24.10 14.98 7.79
CA ARG A 274 25.36 14.47 8.37
C ARG A 274 25.59 13.01 8.03
N SER A 275 24.54 12.18 8.06
CA SER A 275 24.60 10.78 7.62
C SER A 275 25.04 10.69 6.16
N ALA A 276 24.39 11.43 5.25
CA ALA A 276 24.79 11.48 3.83
C ALA A 276 26.28 11.85 3.64
N ARG A 277 26.78 12.86 4.37
CA ARG A 277 28.20 13.24 4.33
C ARG A 277 29.12 12.11 4.82
N ALA A 278 28.75 11.42 5.90
CA ALA A 278 29.51 10.29 6.42
C ALA A 278 29.56 9.12 5.42
N LEU A 279 28.47 8.91 4.69
CA LEU A 279 28.33 7.92 3.60
C LEU A 279 29.04 8.33 2.31
N GLY A 280 29.65 9.52 2.25
CA GLY A 280 30.29 10.05 1.05
C GLY A 280 29.32 10.46 -0.07
N ILE A 281 28.04 10.68 0.28
CA ILE A 281 27.01 11.15 -0.64
C ILE A 281 27.06 12.68 -0.68
N ASP A 282 27.27 13.22 -1.88
CA ASP A 282 27.19 14.66 -2.10
C ASP A 282 25.73 15.11 -2.03
N TRP A 283 25.46 16.06 -1.14
CA TRP A 283 24.13 16.64 -0.97
C TRP A 283 24.23 18.16 -1.13
N PRO A 284 23.80 18.69 -2.29
CA PRO A 284 23.76 20.13 -2.53
C PRO A 284 23.00 20.88 -1.42
N ALA A 285 23.47 22.08 -1.06
CA ALA A 285 22.88 22.87 0.02
C ALA A 285 21.40 23.21 -0.25
N GLU A 286 21.10 23.57 -1.51
CA GLU A 286 19.75 23.97 -1.95
C GLU A 286 18.82 22.78 -2.22
N ALA A 287 19.35 21.56 -2.38
CA ALA A 287 18.54 20.39 -2.71
C ALA A 287 17.76 19.88 -1.49
N GLY A 288 16.47 19.61 -1.68
CA GLY A 288 15.60 18.98 -0.69
C GLY A 288 15.91 17.49 -0.48
N VAL A 289 15.26 16.86 0.51
CA VAL A 289 15.42 15.41 0.77
C VAL A 289 14.93 14.59 -0.43
N ALA A 290 13.73 14.89 -0.94
CA ALA A 290 13.15 14.19 -2.09
C ALA A 290 14.04 14.26 -3.34
N GLU A 291 14.54 15.46 -3.65
CA GLU A 291 15.43 15.71 -4.79
C GLU A 291 16.70 14.87 -4.68
N LEU A 292 17.37 14.88 -3.52
CA LEU A 292 18.53 14.03 -3.29
C LEU A 292 18.20 12.55 -3.53
N LEU A 293 17.16 12.04 -2.87
CA LEU A 293 16.80 10.62 -2.95
C LEU A 293 16.48 10.16 -4.38
N SER A 294 15.92 11.05 -5.20
CA SER A 294 15.60 10.77 -6.60
C SER A 294 16.83 10.58 -7.49
N THR A 295 18.01 11.05 -7.05
CA THR A 295 19.27 10.94 -7.81
C THR A 295 20.13 9.74 -7.41
N LEU A 296 19.75 9.03 -6.34
CA LEU A 296 20.54 7.91 -5.82
C LEU A 296 20.33 6.63 -6.65
N ASP A 297 21.38 5.81 -6.71
CA ASP A 297 21.29 4.46 -7.29
C ASP A 297 20.97 3.47 -6.16
N PRO A 298 19.78 2.84 -6.14
CA PRO A 298 19.38 1.93 -5.05
C PRO A 298 20.22 0.65 -4.97
N ARG A 299 21.14 0.41 -5.91
CA ARG A 299 22.08 -0.73 -5.88
C ARG A 299 23.36 -0.43 -5.11
N ARG A 300 23.60 0.83 -4.74
CA ARG A 300 24.79 1.25 -3.99
C ARG A 300 24.58 1.09 -2.48
N PRO A 301 25.52 0.44 -1.75
CA PRO A 301 25.44 0.29 -0.29
C PRO A 301 25.17 1.58 0.49
N GLU A 302 25.84 2.66 0.14
CA GLU A 302 25.68 3.99 0.73
C GLU A 302 24.28 4.57 0.49
N SER A 303 23.68 4.33 -0.68
CA SER A 303 22.32 4.76 -0.98
C SER A 303 21.30 3.96 -0.16
N LEU A 304 21.50 2.65 -0.01
CA LEU A 304 20.67 1.79 0.84
C LEU A 304 20.69 2.22 2.31
N ALA A 305 21.88 2.53 2.84
CA ALA A 305 22.02 3.06 4.20
C ALA A 305 21.28 4.40 4.37
N LEU A 306 21.42 5.32 3.40
CA LEU A 306 20.71 6.60 3.46
C LEU A 306 19.18 6.46 3.33
N TYR A 307 18.70 5.56 2.47
CA TYR A 307 17.26 5.24 2.38
C TYR A 307 16.74 4.67 3.70
N ALA A 308 17.51 3.78 4.34
CA ALA A 308 17.17 3.29 5.67
C ALA A 308 17.09 4.46 6.65
N ASP A 309 18.10 5.30 6.75
CA ASP A 309 18.11 6.44 7.66
C ASP A 309 16.97 7.44 7.45
N THR A 310 16.52 7.60 6.21
CA THR A 310 15.39 8.48 5.86
C THR A 310 14.08 8.03 6.51
N THR A 311 13.90 6.74 6.85
CA THR A 311 12.67 6.29 7.53
C THR A 311 12.43 6.99 8.88
N ARG A 312 13.48 7.56 9.49
CA ARG A 312 13.37 8.36 10.73
C ARG A 312 12.54 9.64 10.54
N LEU A 313 12.46 10.15 9.30
CA LEU A 313 11.67 11.31 8.91
C LEU A 313 10.18 10.97 8.70
N LEU A 314 9.82 9.68 8.59
CA LEU A 314 8.49 9.22 8.23
C LEU A 314 7.68 8.70 9.43
N ARG A 315 7.90 9.27 10.63
CA ARG A 315 7.26 8.82 11.87
C ARG A 315 6.00 9.63 12.20
N GLY A 316 4.99 8.95 12.74
CA GLY A 316 3.74 9.58 13.16
C GLY A 316 2.63 9.59 12.10
N ALA A 317 2.72 8.72 11.09
CA ALA A 317 1.65 8.56 10.13
C ALA A 317 0.38 8.02 10.82
N GLY A 318 -0.77 8.63 10.53
CA GLY A 318 -2.03 8.30 11.18
C GLY A 318 -3.24 8.79 10.39
N TYR A 319 -4.42 8.65 10.97
CA TYR A 319 -5.65 9.19 10.40
C TYR A 319 -6.14 10.37 11.24
N THR A 320 -6.55 11.44 10.56
CA THR A 320 -7.09 12.64 11.20
C THR A 320 -8.46 12.93 10.62
N ALA A 321 -9.50 12.76 11.43
CA ALA A 321 -10.87 13.09 11.06
C ALA A 321 -11.24 14.50 11.51
N PHE A 322 -12.10 15.16 10.75
CA PHE A 322 -12.57 16.52 11.04
C PHE A 322 -13.98 16.73 10.50
N ASP A 323 -14.72 17.59 11.17
CA ASP A 323 -16.06 18.06 10.79
C ASP A 323 -16.21 19.51 11.28
N GLY A 324 -16.12 20.46 10.36
CA GLY A 324 -15.90 21.88 10.61
C GLY A 324 -14.52 22.34 10.13
N THR A 325 -13.67 22.78 11.06
CA THR A 325 -12.35 23.33 10.72
C THR A 325 -11.38 22.23 10.29
N PRO A 326 -10.68 22.36 9.14
CA PRO A 326 -9.61 21.45 8.77
C PRO A 326 -8.53 21.33 9.86
N PRO A 327 -7.90 20.16 10.01
CA PRO A 327 -6.87 19.96 11.03
C PRO A 327 -5.62 20.78 10.75
N GLU A 328 -4.88 21.13 11.80
CA GLU A 328 -3.59 21.84 11.71
C GLU A 328 -2.60 21.06 10.83
N VAL A 329 -2.50 19.74 11.06
CA VAL A 329 -1.78 18.83 10.16
C VAL A 329 -2.78 18.25 9.17
N SER A 330 -2.74 18.73 7.94
CA SER A 330 -3.59 18.27 6.83
C SER A 330 -2.81 17.58 5.70
N THR A 331 -1.49 17.46 5.85
CA THR A 331 -0.57 16.89 4.86
C THR A 331 0.03 15.56 5.32
N HIS A 332 0.61 14.85 4.36
CA HIS A 332 1.43 13.67 4.59
C HIS A 332 2.82 13.90 4.03
N ALA A 333 3.82 14.10 4.91
CA ALA A 333 5.18 14.47 4.52
C ALA A 333 5.84 13.51 3.52
N GLY A 334 5.58 12.20 3.64
CA GLY A 334 6.10 11.21 2.69
C GLY A 334 5.46 11.28 1.29
N ILE A 335 4.32 11.93 1.15
CA ILE A 335 3.58 12.10 -0.11
C ILE A 335 3.74 13.52 -0.67
N GLY A 336 4.17 14.49 0.16
CA GLY A 336 4.36 15.88 -0.25
C GLY A 336 3.05 16.67 -0.40
N GLY A 337 1.98 16.31 0.31
CA GLY A 337 0.72 17.04 0.22
C GLY A 337 -0.45 16.41 1.00
N PRO A 338 -1.65 17.01 0.92
CA PRO A 338 -2.87 16.43 1.48
C PRO A 338 -3.18 15.08 0.85
N TYR A 339 -3.57 14.10 1.66
CA TYR A 339 -3.81 12.75 1.18
C TYR A 339 -4.89 12.04 1.98
N ALA A 340 -5.68 11.22 1.28
CA ALA A 340 -6.70 10.38 1.86
C ALA A 340 -6.73 9.02 1.15
N HIS A 341 -7.15 8.02 1.91
CA HIS A 341 -7.35 6.66 1.41
C HIS A 341 -8.78 6.52 0.88
N VAL A 342 -8.92 6.27 -0.43
CA VAL A 342 -10.21 6.10 -1.14
C VAL A 342 -10.17 5.06 -2.27
N THR A 343 -9.08 4.30 -2.39
CA THR A 343 -8.81 3.46 -3.56
C THR A 343 -8.79 1.97 -3.26
N ALA A 344 -8.95 1.56 -2.00
CA ALA A 344 -8.88 0.15 -1.60
C ALA A 344 -9.98 -0.29 -0.60
N PRO A 345 -11.26 -0.01 -0.86
CA PRO A 345 -12.35 -0.27 0.10
C PRO A 345 -12.63 -1.75 0.38
N ILE A 346 -12.26 -2.69 -0.49
CA ILE A 346 -12.37 -4.13 -0.22
C ILE A 346 -11.51 -4.51 0.99
N ARG A 347 -10.31 -3.93 1.08
CA ARG A 347 -9.30 -4.31 2.08
C ARG A 347 -9.04 -3.28 3.17
N ARG A 348 -9.62 -2.08 3.10
CA ARG A 348 -9.40 -1.02 4.09
C ARG A 348 -10.68 -0.24 4.42
N LEU A 349 -11.02 -0.20 5.71
CA LEU A 349 -12.30 0.32 6.20
C LEU A 349 -12.52 1.81 5.89
N VAL A 350 -11.49 2.63 6.07
CA VAL A 350 -11.60 4.10 6.00
C VAL A 350 -12.03 4.60 4.61
N ASP A 351 -11.65 3.88 3.55
CA ASP A 351 -11.91 4.23 2.16
C ASP A 351 -13.40 4.37 1.88
N ARG A 352 -14.22 3.50 2.49
CA ARG A 352 -15.67 3.57 2.38
C ARG A 352 -16.20 4.92 2.86
N PHE A 353 -15.73 5.40 4.01
CA PHE A 353 -16.21 6.67 4.59
C PHE A 353 -15.73 7.88 3.79
N ALA A 354 -14.43 7.92 3.45
CA ALA A 354 -13.87 9.01 2.66
C ALA A 354 -14.51 9.10 1.26
N THR A 355 -14.84 7.96 0.64
CA THR A 355 -15.51 7.89 -0.66
C THR A 355 -16.95 8.43 -0.59
N GLU A 356 -17.71 8.09 0.45
CA GLU A 356 -19.07 8.65 0.63
C GLU A 356 -19.06 10.17 0.79
N ILE A 357 -18.07 10.73 1.49
CA ILE A 357 -17.93 12.18 1.63
C ILE A 357 -17.68 12.80 0.25
N CYS A 358 -16.75 12.24 -0.52
CA CYS A 358 -16.44 12.75 -1.86
C CYS A 358 -17.65 12.66 -2.80
N LEU A 359 -18.41 11.56 -2.75
CA LEU A 359 -19.66 11.39 -3.50
C LEU A 359 -20.74 12.40 -3.11
N ALA A 360 -20.90 12.70 -1.82
CA ALA A 360 -21.88 13.67 -1.37
C ALA A 360 -21.49 15.10 -1.78
N VAL A 361 -20.24 15.50 -1.52
CA VAL A 361 -19.72 16.84 -1.81
C VAL A 361 -19.73 17.13 -3.31
N THR A 362 -19.25 16.20 -4.13
CA THR A 362 -19.21 16.40 -5.60
C THR A 362 -20.60 16.41 -6.25
N ALA A 363 -21.60 15.83 -5.58
CA ALA A 363 -23.00 15.88 -5.98
C ALA A 363 -23.77 17.06 -5.36
N ASP A 364 -23.10 17.95 -4.62
CA ASP A 364 -23.72 19.06 -3.87
C ASP A 364 -24.85 18.59 -2.93
N ARG A 365 -24.61 17.46 -2.25
CA ARG A 365 -25.53 16.85 -1.28
C ARG A 365 -24.92 16.86 0.12
N PRO A 366 -25.75 16.88 1.19
CA PRO A 366 -25.23 16.72 2.54
C PRO A 366 -24.55 15.36 2.69
N VAL A 367 -23.41 15.36 3.40
CA VAL A 367 -22.74 14.12 3.81
C VAL A 367 -23.72 13.27 4.65
N PRO A 368 -23.89 11.96 4.36
CA PRO A 368 -24.82 11.12 5.10
C PRO A 368 -24.53 11.08 6.60
N GLU A 369 -25.58 11.08 7.42
CA GLU A 369 -25.44 11.16 8.88
C GLU A 369 -24.61 10.00 9.46
N TRP A 370 -24.82 8.78 8.96
CA TRP A 370 -24.05 7.61 9.42
C TRP A 370 -22.53 7.72 9.16
N VAL A 371 -22.12 8.52 8.15
CA VAL A 371 -20.71 8.82 7.89
C VAL A 371 -20.21 9.82 8.91
N ARG A 372 -20.96 10.92 9.10
CA ARG A 372 -20.63 11.99 10.07
C ARG A 372 -20.47 11.43 11.49
N GLU A 373 -21.42 10.61 11.94
CA GLU A 373 -21.38 9.93 13.24
C GLU A 373 -20.19 8.96 13.39
N ALA A 374 -19.69 8.41 12.29
CA ALA A 374 -18.57 7.47 12.30
C ALA A 374 -17.20 8.16 12.36
N LEU A 375 -17.06 9.38 11.84
CA LEU A 375 -15.77 10.08 11.66
C LEU A 375 -14.91 10.09 12.91
N ALA A 376 -15.49 10.46 14.06
CA ALA A 376 -14.76 10.56 15.33
C ALA A 376 -14.12 9.24 15.79
N ARG A 377 -14.65 8.08 15.33
CA ARG A 377 -14.16 6.75 15.71
C ARG A 377 -13.13 6.18 14.74
N LEU A 378 -13.07 6.68 13.50
CA LEU A 378 -12.21 6.12 12.46
C LEU A 378 -10.72 6.18 12.81
N PRO A 379 -10.17 7.29 13.36
CA PRO A 379 -8.76 7.35 13.72
C PRO A 379 -8.30 6.23 14.65
N GLU A 380 -9.05 5.97 15.72
CA GLU A 380 -8.72 4.94 16.71
C GLU A 380 -8.82 3.54 16.11
N LEU A 381 -9.91 3.24 15.39
CA LEU A 381 -10.12 1.94 14.73
C LEU A 381 -8.99 1.63 13.75
N MET A 382 -8.64 2.59 12.90
CA MET A 382 -7.59 2.42 11.91
C MET A 382 -6.21 2.35 12.56
N SER A 383 -5.92 3.14 13.59
CA SER A 383 -4.64 3.06 14.32
C SER A 383 -4.44 1.69 14.98
N ALA A 384 -5.48 1.14 15.60
CA ALA A 384 -5.43 -0.19 16.20
C ALA A 384 -5.19 -1.28 15.12
N SER A 385 -5.89 -1.16 13.99
CA SER A 385 -5.73 -2.07 12.86
C SER A 385 -4.34 -1.98 12.22
N ASP A 386 -3.82 -0.77 11.95
CA ASP A 386 -2.48 -0.54 11.39
C ASP A 386 -1.40 -1.15 12.30
N THR A 387 -1.55 -0.99 13.62
CA THR A 387 -0.62 -1.57 14.61
C THR A 387 -0.63 -3.09 14.58
N LEU A 388 -1.81 -3.70 14.48
CA LEU A 388 -1.95 -5.16 14.38
C LEU A 388 -1.35 -5.67 13.08
N ALA A 389 -1.67 -5.04 11.94
CA ALA A 389 -1.16 -5.42 10.62
C ALA A 389 0.38 -5.39 10.58
N ALA A 390 0.99 -4.28 11.01
CA ALA A 390 2.45 -4.15 11.03
C ALA A 390 3.13 -5.19 11.94
N ARG A 391 2.50 -5.57 13.05
CA ARG A 391 3.02 -6.62 13.94
C ARG A 391 2.93 -8.01 13.32
N VAL A 392 1.84 -8.32 12.64
CA VAL A 392 1.63 -9.61 11.95
C VAL A 392 2.60 -9.74 10.78
N GLU A 393 2.70 -8.71 9.93
CA GLU A 393 3.61 -8.68 8.78
C GLU A 393 5.06 -8.92 9.22
N ARG A 394 5.54 -8.15 10.19
CA ARG A 394 6.89 -8.35 10.76
C ARG A 394 7.07 -9.76 11.32
N ALA A 395 6.10 -10.27 12.07
CA ALA A 395 6.20 -11.61 12.63
C ALA A 395 6.21 -12.72 11.56
N CYS A 396 5.54 -12.52 10.41
CA CYS A 396 5.58 -13.46 9.30
C CYS A 396 6.96 -13.46 8.65
N VAL A 397 7.53 -12.28 8.40
CA VAL A 397 8.90 -12.11 7.91
C VAL A 397 9.90 -12.76 8.86
N ASP A 398 9.93 -12.35 10.13
CA ASP A 398 10.87 -12.88 11.13
C ASP A 398 10.77 -14.41 11.25
N GLN A 399 9.56 -14.97 11.11
CA GLN A 399 9.33 -16.41 11.18
C GLN A 399 9.92 -17.15 9.97
N VAL A 400 9.73 -16.61 8.76
CA VAL A 400 10.29 -17.19 7.53
C VAL A 400 11.80 -17.04 7.49
N GLU A 401 12.33 -15.88 7.91
CA GLU A 401 13.77 -15.66 8.07
C GLU A 401 14.38 -16.73 9.00
N ALA A 402 13.74 -16.98 10.15
CA ALA A 402 14.19 -18.01 11.07
C ALA A 402 14.11 -19.43 10.48
N TRP A 403 13.06 -19.77 9.73
CA TRP A 403 12.95 -21.08 9.07
C TRP A 403 14.03 -21.29 8.02
N ILE A 404 14.27 -20.30 7.15
CA ILE A 404 15.25 -20.40 6.06
C ILE A 404 16.68 -20.45 6.58
N LEU A 405 16.97 -19.80 7.71
CA LEU A 405 18.30 -19.73 8.30
C LEU A 405 18.58 -20.83 9.32
N ALA A 406 17.58 -21.59 9.78
CA ALA A 406 17.72 -22.58 10.86
C ALA A 406 18.84 -23.60 10.62
N ASP A 407 18.95 -24.11 9.40
CA ASP A 407 19.93 -25.14 9.03
C ASP A 407 21.28 -24.56 8.57
N ARG A 408 21.48 -23.24 8.70
CA ARG A 408 22.64 -22.50 8.16
C ARG A 408 23.56 -21.92 9.23
N ILE A 409 23.37 -22.31 10.50
CA ILE A 409 24.17 -21.79 11.62
C ILE A 409 25.66 -22.11 11.40
N GLY A 410 26.50 -21.10 11.56
CA GLY A 410 27.94 -21.16 11.33
C GLY A 410 28.37 -20.69 9.93
N GLU A 411 27.45 -20.59 8.97
CA GLU A 411 27.73 -20.03 7.64
C GLU A 411 27.99 -18.52 7.69
N THR A 412 28.72 -18.03 6.68
CA THR A 412 28.99 -16.61 6.48
C THR A 412 28.20 -16.06 5.30
N PHE A 413 27.84 -14.78 5.42
CA PHE A 413 26.99 -14.07 4.47
C PHE A 413 27.61 -12.73 4.12
N GLY A 414 27.54 -12.35 2.85
CA GLY A 414 27.76 -10.97 2.44
C GLY A 414 26.59 -10.11 2.89
N ALA A 415 26.87 -8.94 3.46
CA ALA A 415 25.84 -8.02 3.91
C ALA A 415 26.27 -6.55 3.74
N VAL A 416 25.29 -5.67 3.60
CA VAL A 416 25.45 -4.22 3.63
C VAL A 416 25.03 -3.70 5.00
N VAL A 417 25.88 -2.89 5.63
CA VAL A 417 25.53 -2.20 6.89
C VAL A 417 24.57 -1.06 6.58
N LEU A 418 23.32 -1.18 7.02
CA LEU A 418 22.32 -0.14 6.86
C LEU A 418 22.44 0.92 7.96
N ARG A 419 22.66 0.47 9.21
CA ARG A 419 22.83 1.33 10.38
C ARG A 419 23.87 0.76 11.32
N ALA A 420 24.71 1.62 11.89
CA ALA A 420 25.75 1.21 12.82
C ALA A 420 25.58 1.89 14.19
N GLU A 421 25.73 1.09 15.25
CA GLU A 421 25.86 1.54 16.62
C GLU A 421 27.18 0.98 17.21
N GLU A 422 27.52 1.36 18.45
CA GLU A 422 28.83 1.05 19.06
C GLU A 422 29.14 -0.46 19.12
N SER A 423 28.14 -1.29 19.45
CA SER A 423 28.29 -2.74 19.66
C SER A 423 27.34 -3.60 18.82
N ARG A 424 26.62 -2.97 17.88
CA ARG A 424 25.68 -3.66 17.00
C ARG A 424 25.47 -2.89 15.69
N ALA A 425 25.03 -3.59 14.67
CA ALA A 425 24.59 -3.01 13.41
C ALA A 425 23.28 -3.64 12.96
N GLU A 426 22.52 -2.90 12.17
CA GLU A 426 21.47 -3.44 11.32
C GLU A 426 22.05 -3.64 9.92
N VAL A 427 21.91 -4.85 9.40
CA VAL A 427 22.54 -5.28 8.15
C VAL A 427 21.51 -5.90 7.22
N LEU A 428 21.65 -5.62 5.92
CA LEU A 428 20.91 -6.28 4.85
C LEU A 428 21.79 -7.35 4.22
N LEU A 429 21.42 -8.61 4.36
CA LEU A 429 22.10 -9.72 3.70
C LEU A 429 21.92 -9.59 2.18
N GLU A 430 22.97 -9.95 1.43
CA GLU A 430 22.91 -9.96 -0.03
C GLU A 430 22.01 -11.09 -0.50
N GLU A 431 22.24 -12.32 0.00
CA GLU A 431 21.35 -13.47 -0.19
C GLU A 431 21.31 -14.44 1.01
N PRO A 432 20.11 -14.83 1.51
CA PRO A 432 18.79 -14.29 1.19
C PRO A 432 18.65 -12.82 1.64
N PRO A 433 17.68 -12.04 1.13
CA PRO A 433 17.56 -10.60 1.40
C PRO A 433 17.02 -10.31 2.81
N VAL A 434 17.72 -10.73 3.86
CA VAL A 434 17.30 -10.64 5.27
C VAL A 434 17.79 -9.33 5.90
N ILE A 435 16.93 -8.65 6.65
CA ILE A 435 17.34 -7.50 7.49
C ILE A 435 17.50 -8.00 8.92
N ALA A 436 18.73 -8.09 9.40
CA ALA A 436 19.03 -8.64 10.71
C ALA A 436 19.89 -7.71 11.57
N LYS A 437 19.93 -8.02 12.86
CA LYS A 437 20.89 -7.40 13.78
C LYS A 437 22.16 -8.24 13.82
N SER A 438 23.30 -7.57 13.66
CA SER A 438 24.62 -8.16 13.86
C SER A 438 25.26 -7.57 15.12
N GLY A 439 25.77 -8.42 16.00
CA GLY A 439 26.66 -8.02 17.08
C GLY A 439 28.08 -7.76 16.57
N GLY A 440 28.80 -6.88 17.27
CA GLY A 440 30.19 -6.55 16.97
C GLY A 440 30.44 -5.05 16.93
N GLU A 441 31.72 -4.68 16.98
CA GLU A 441 32.17 -3.28 16.96
C GLU A 441 32.73 -2.91 15.58
N GLY A 442 32.94 -1.60 15.35
CA GLY A 442 33.63 -1.10 14.16
C GLY A 442 32.82 -1.14 12.86
N PHE A 443 31.50 -1.30 12.93
CA PHE A 443 30.64 -1.17 11.77
C PHE A 443 30.62 0.26 11.22
N THR A 444 30.69 0.38 9.90
CA THR A 444 30.57 1.63 9.16
C THR A 444 29.34 1.54 8.25
N GLU A 445 28.43 2.51 8.36
CA GLU A 445 27.24 2.55 7.51
C GLU A 445 27.63 2.63 6.02
N GLY A 446 26.90 1.92 5.17
CA GLY A 446 27.20 1.82 3.74
C GLY A 446 28.39 0.91 3.41
N GLU A 447 29.04 0.26 4.39
CA GLU A 447 30.09 -0.71 4.10
C GLU A 447 29.50 -2.09 3.75
N ARG A 448 30.22 -2.85 2.90
CA ARG A 448 29.98 -4.29 2.73
C ARG A 448 30.83 -5.06 3.72
N VAL A 449 30.19 -5.95 4.47
CA VAL A 449 30.82 -6.82 5.47
C VAL A 449 30.55 -8.29 5.17
N THR A 450 31.38 -9.15 5.75
CA THR A 450 31.04 -10.56 5.95
C THR A 450 30.58 -10.73 7.39
N ILE A 451 29.42 -11.37 7.57
CA ILE A 451 28.86 -11.69 8.90
C ILE A 451 28.65 -13.19 9.00
N ARG A 452 28.79 -13.74 10.21
CA ARG A 452 28.57 -15.16 10.51
C ARG A 452 27.27 -15.34 11.26
N LEU A 453 26.43 -16.26 10.83
CA LEU A 453 25.21 -16.64 11.57
C LEU A 453 25.60 -17.45 12.80
N THR A 454 25.31 -16.95 14.00
CA THR A 454 25.75 -17.58 15.26
C THR A 454 24.64 -18.32 15.98
N ALA A 455 23.38 -17.89 15.81
CA ALA A 455 22.24 -18.55 16.39
C ALA A 455 20.95 -18.27 15.63
N VAL A 456 20.04 -19.25 15.63
CA VAL A 456 18.66 -19.11 15.19
C VAL A 456 17.75 -19.72 16.25
N ASP A 457 16.78 -18.93 16.73
CA ASP A 457 15.71 -19.35 17.62
C ASP A 457 14.38 -19.22 16.86
N VAL A 458 13.92 -20.34 16.30
CA VAL A 458 12.71 -20.41 15.48
C VAL A 458 11.46 -20.05 16.28
N ASP A 459 11.41 -20.46 17.55
CA ASP A 459 10.25 -20.22 18.43
C ASP A 459 10.11 -18.76 18.82
N ARG A 460 11.24 -18.05 18.96
CA ARG A 460 11.26 -16.62 19.27
C ARG A 460 11.37 -15.74 18.02
N ARG A 461 11.51 -16.33 16.83
CA ARG A 461 11.73 -15.65 15.56
C ARG A 461 12.95 -14.73 15.61
N LYS A 462 14.07 -15.25 16.14
CA LYS A 462 15.31 -14.47 16.30
C LYS A 462 16.45 -15.11 15.54
N VAL A 463 17.11 -14.30 14.74
CA VAL A 463 18.37 -14.62 14.07
C VAL A 463 19.46 -13.70 14.60
N SER A 464 20.62 -14.25 14.89
CA SER A 464 21.75 -13.52 15.46
C SER A 464 22.98 -13.69 14.58
N PHE A 465 23.57 -12.58 14.18
CA PHE A 465 24.80 -12.54 13.42
C PHE A 465 25.91 -11.89 14.23
N GLU A 466 27.16 -12.19 13.89
CA GLU A 466 28.34 -11.48 14.38
C GLU A 466 29.23 -11.12 13.20
N ARG A 467 30.03 -10.04 13.34
CA ARG A 467 31.04 -9.70 12.35
C ARG A 467 32.01 -10.88 12.16
N GLY A 468 32.18 -11.31 10.91
CA GLY A 468 32.98 -12.47 10.52
C GLY A 468 34.48 -12.26 10.61
#